data_AF-A0A2S2Q4W2-F1
#
_entry.id   AF-A0A2S2Q4W2-F1
#
_cell.length_a   1.000
_cell.length_b   1.000
_cell.length_c   1.000
_cell.angle_alpha   90.00
_cell.angle_beta   90.00
_cell.angle_gamma   90.00
#
_symmetry.space_group_name_H-M   'P 1'
#
loop_
_entity.id
_entity.type
_entity.pdbx_description
1 polymer ?
#
loop_
_entity_poly.entity_id
_entity_poly.type
_entity_poly.pdbx_seq_one_letter_code
_entity_poly.pdbx_strand_id
1 'polypeptide(L)'
;MFSSAFPLAALCAFLNNLIEIRSDAFKLCYVYQRPFGQRIKDIGMWQNIMEVMGFIAVLVNCALIGLSGQVHRLLPDMTAIQTVLLIVALEHIMLAFRCALSCLIPDIPQWIATEMAKAEYIRREAASRSP
;
A
#
# COMPACT_ATOMS: atom_id res chain seq x y z
N MET A 1 2.67 -0.20 10.59
CA MET A 1 2.57 0.74 11.73
C MET A 1 3.62 0.47 12.81
N PHE A 2 3.87 -0.78 13.21
CA PHE A 2 4.81 -1.12 14.31
C PHE A 2 6.06 -1.88 13.84
N SER A 3 6.41 -1.74 12.56
CA SER A 3 7.51 -2.51 11.95
C SER A 3 8.87 -2.18 12.56
N SER A 4 9.09 -0.94 13.03
CA SER A 4 10.32 -0.55 13.73
C SER A 4 10.48 -1.25 15.09
N ALA A 5 9.37 -1.58 15.75
CA ALA A 5 9.36 -2.26 17.04
C ALA A 5 9.45 -3.79 16.92
N PHE A 6 8.86 -4.37 15.86
CA PHE A 6 8.88 -5.82 15.62
C PHE A 6 9.25 -6.15 14.15
N PRO A 7 10.55 -6.28 13.84
CA PRO A 7 11.02 -6.52 12.47
C PRO A 7 10.55 -7.86 11.88
N LEU A 8 10.33 -8.88 12.71
CA LEU A 8 9.89 -10.21 12.27
C LEU A 8 8.41 -10.26 11.86
N ALA A 9 7.64 -9.19 12.11
CA ALA A 9 6.23 -9.09 11.75
C ALA A 9 5.98 -9.42 10.27
N ALA A 10 6.85 -8.93 9.38
CA ALA A 10 6.71 -9.14 7.94
C ALA A 10 6.85 -10.62 7.55
N LEU A 11 7.77 -11.35 8.19
CA LEU A 11 7.94 -12.79 7.94
C LEU A 11 6.73 -13.58 8.46
N CYS A 12 6.23 -13.24 9.65
CA CYS A 12 5.03 -13.86 10.20
C CYS A 12 3.81 -13.62 9.30
N ALA A 13 3.63 -12.38 8.82
CA ALA A 13 2.55 -12.04 7.89
C ALA A 13 2.69 -12.78 6.56
N PHE A 14 3.90 -12.90 6.02
CA PHE A 14 4.15 -13.66 4.80
C PHE A 14 3.77 -15.15 4.95
N LEU A 15 4.20 -15.79 6.04
CA LEU A 15 3.85 -17.18 6.33
C LEU A 15 2.34 -17.35 6.54
N ASN A 16 1.70 -16.42 7.25
CA ASN A 16 0.25 -16.42 7.42
C ASN A 16 -0.46 -16.34 6.06
N ASN A 17 -0.09 -15.38 5.21
CA ASN A 17 -0.70 -15.20 3.89
C ASN A 17 -0.55 -16.45 3.00
N LEU A 18 0.58 -17.17 3.10
CA LEU A 18 0.79 -18.41 2.35
C LEU A 18 -0.21 -19.51 2.75
N ILE A 19 -0.47 -19.64 4.05
CA ILE A 19 -1.49 -20.56 4.59
C ILE A 19 -2.89 -20.06 4.22
N GLU A 20 -3.12 -18.74 4.30
CA GLU A 20 -4.40 -18.09 4.06
C GLU A 20 -4.92 -18.28 2.63
N ILE A 21 -4.03 -18.23 1.63
CA ILE A 21 -4.40 -18.53 0.23
C ILE A 21 -5.03 -19.92 0.11
N ARG A 22 -4.47 -20.93 0.81
CA ARG A 22 -4.98 -22.31 0.76
C ARG A 22 -6.25 -22.46 1.58
N SER A 23 -6.33 -21.81 2.74
CA SER A 23 -7.49 -21.89 3.61
C SER A 23 -8.71 -21.19 3.00
N ASP A 24 -8.53 -20.04 2.35
CA ASP A 24 -9.62 -19.34 1.65
C ASP A 24 -10.10 -20.08 0.41
N ALA A 25 -9.18 -20.69 -0.35
CA ALA A 25 -9.56 -21.58 -1.45
C ALA A 25 -10.40 -22.77 -0.94
N PHE A 26 -10.01 -23.38 0.19
CA PHE A 26 -10.77 -24.46 0.79
C PHE A 26 -12.18 -23.99 1.23
N LYS A 27 -12.28 -22.83 1.89
CA LYS A 27 -13.57 -22.26 2.31
C LYS A 27 -14.51 -22.06 1.12
N LEU A 28 -14.02 -21.51 0.01
CA LEU A 28 -14.83 -21.26 -1.19
C LEU A 28 -15.25 -22.55 -1.92
N CYS A 29 -14.43 -23.60 -1.89
CA CYS A 29 -14.70 -24.85 -2.59
C CYS A 29 -15.54 -25.86 -1.79
N TYR A 30 -15.37 -25.91 -0.47
CA TYR A 30 -15.91 -27.00 0.36
C TYR A 30 -16.81 -26.53 1.52
N VAL A 31 -16.79 -25.25 1.88
CA VAL A 31 -17.53 -24.74 3.05
C VAL A 31 -18.73 -23.88 2.64
N TYR A 32 -18.55 -22.96 1.69
CA TYR A 32 -19.62 -22.04 1.28
C TYR A 32 -20.39 -22.53 0.05
N GLN A 33 -21.67 -22.13 -0.03
CA GLN A 33 -22.43 -22.23 -1.27
C GLN A 33 -21.86 -21.27 -2.32
N ARG A 34 -21.91 -21.69 -3.60
CA ARG A 34 -21.36 -20.91 -4.72
C ARG A 34 -21.93 -19.48 -4.75
N PRO A 35 -21.09 -18.44 -4.61
CA PRO A 35 -21.54 -17.05 -4.68
C PRO A 35 -21.88 -16.64 -6.11
N PHE A 36 -22.75 -15.64 -6.26
CA PHE A 36 -23.04 -15.03 -7.56
C PHE A 36 -21.86 -14.17 -8.02
N GLY A 37 -21.42 -14.37 -9.26
CA GLY A 37 -20.32 -13.62 -9.84
C GLY A 37 -20.72 -12.16 -10.10
N GLN A 38 -19.99 -11.23 -9.50
CA GLN A 38 -20.10 -9.80 -9.76
C GLN A 38 -18.86 -9.33 -10.51
N ARG A 39 -19.04 -8.53 -11.57
CA ARG A 39 -17.92 -7.89 -12.26
C ARG A 39 -17.58 -6.60 -11.54
N ILE A 40 -16.40 -6.55 -10.95
CA ILE A 40 -15.88 -5.39 -10.23
C ILE A 40 -14.56 -4.99 -10.92
N LYS A 41 -14.35 -3.69 -11.07
CA LYS A 41 -13.15 -3.12 -11.69
C LYS A 41 -11.96 -3.02 -10.74
N ASP A 42 -12.22 -2.74 -9.46
CA ASP A 42 -11.22 -2.41 -8.45
C ASP A 42 -11.58 -3.05 -7.09
N ILE A 43 -10.63 -3.09 -6.15
CA ILE A 43 -10.88 -3.55 -4.77
C ILE A 43 -11.78 -2.60 -3.95
N GLY A 44 -12.08 -1.42 -4.49
CA GLY A 44 -12.96 -0.43 -3.89
C GLY A 44 -12.32 0.36 -2.74
N MET A 45 -13.11 0.64 -1.69
CA MET A 45 -12.71 1.49 -0.55
C MET A 45 -11.46 1.00 0.17
N TRP A 46 -11.17 -0.31 0.10
CA TRP A 46 -9.97 -0.90 0.68
C TRP A 46 -8.68 -0.25 0.18
N GLN A 47 -8.64 0.22 -1.07
CA GLN A 47 -7.48 0.95 -1.60
C GLN A 47 -7.20 2.22 -0.78
N ASN A 48 -8.23 3.05 -0.57
CA ASN A 48 -8.11 4.29 0.20
C ASN A 48 -7.72 4.00 1.67
N ILE A 49 -8.28 2.94 2.26
CA ILE A 49 -7.96 2.54 3.63
C ILE A 49 -6.48 2.14 3.74
N MET A 50 -5.98 1.32 2.82
CA MET A 50 -4.56 0.93 2.78
C MET A 50 -3.64 2.15 2.58
N GLU A 51 -4.07 3.11 1.77
CA GLU A 51 -3.32 4.35 1.56
C GLU A 51 -3.22 5.19 2.83
N VAL A 52 -4.34 5.40 3.53
CA VAL A 52 -4.39 6.12 4.82
C VAL A 52 -3.57 5.39 5.88
N MET A 53 -3.67 4.06 5.96
CA MET A 53 -2.83 3.26 6.86
C MET A 53 -1.34 3.43 6.57
N GLY A 54 -0.96 3.60 5.30
CA GLY A 54 0.40 3.93 4.90
C GLY A 54 0.89 5.28 5.45
N PHE A 55 0.06 6.32 5.39
CA PHE A 55 0.38 7.62 5.98
C PHE A 55 0.54 7.53 7.51
N ILE A 56 -0.41 6.91 8.19
CA ILE A 56 -0.37 6.74 9.65
C ILE A 56 0.85 5.90 10.05
N ALA A 57 1.24 4.90 9.25
CA ALA A 57 2.41 4.09 9.52
C ALA A 57 3.72 4.91 9.51
N VAL A 58 3.85 5.93 8.68
CA VAL A 58 5.01 6.84 8.72
C VAL A 58 5.05 7.58 10.04
N LEU A 59 3.93 8.22 10.43
CA LEU A 59 3.81 8.97 11.68
C LEU A 59 4.18 8.11 12.90
N VAL A 60 3.59 6.91 13.01
CA VAL A 60 3.80 6.02 14.16
C VAL A 60 5.23 5.50 14.21
N ASN A 61 5.83 5.11 13.08
CA ASN A 61 7.22 4.63 13.09
C ASN A 61 8.22 5.75 13.43
N CYS A 62 8.01 6.98 12.94
CA CYS A 62 8.82 8.14 13.29
C CYS A 62 8.70 8.47 14.79
N ALA A 63 7.49 8.47 15.33
CA ALA A 63 7.25 8.66 16.76
C ALA A 63 7.93 7.57 17.62
N LEU A 64 7.85 6.30 17.21
CA LEU A 64 8.49 5.18 17.91
C LEU A 64 10.01 5.33 17.94
N ILE A 65 10.65 5.74 16.84
CA ILE A 65 12.10 5.99 16.79
C ILE A 65 12.49 7.12 17.75
N GLY A 66 11.66 8.17 17.82
CA GLY A 66 11.88 9.28 18.73
C GLY A 66 11.77 8.93 20.21
N LEU A 67 10.78 8.10 20.55
CA LEU A 67 10.49 7.71 21.93
C LEU A 67 11.37 6.53 22.42
N SER A 68 11.93 5.72 21.52
CA SER A 68 12.71 4.52 21.87
C SER A 68 14.10 4.81 22.48
N GLY A 69 14.51 6.08 22.53
CA GLY A 69 15.84 6.50 23.01
C GLY A 69 17.00 6.02 22.13
N GLN A 70 16.72 5.42 20.96
CA GLN A 70 17.75 5.02 20.00
C GLN A 70 18.50 6.24 19.44
N VAL A 71 17.77 7.33 19.16
CA VAL A 71 18.37 8.58 18.66
C VAL A 71 19.36 9.17 19.69
N HIS A 72 18.98 9.19 20.97
CA HIS A 72 19.87 9.69 22.03
C HIS A 72 21.11 8.81 22.23
N ARG A 73 21.03 7.51 21.96
CA ARG A 73 22.21 6.62 21.97
C ARG A 73 23.15 6.86 20.78
N LEU A 74 22.59 7.20 19.61
CA LEU A 74 23.37 7.44 18.39
C LEU A 74 23.98 8.85 18.35
N LEU A 75 23.28 9.84 18.90
CA LEU A 75 23.66 11.24 18.94
C LEU A 75 23.46 11.79 20.37
N PRO A 76 24.40 11.52 21.29
CA PRO A 76 24.24 11.85 22.71
C PRO A 76 24.22 13.36 22.99
N ASP A 77 24.85 14.17 22.13
CA ASP A 77 24.96 15.63 22.32
C ASP A 77 23.71 16.42 21.89
N MET A 78 22.67 15.75 21.37
CA MET A 78 21.45 16.40 20.91
C MET A 78 20.52 16.72 22.09
N THR A 79 20.05 17.97 22.14
CA THR A 79 18.99 18.38 23.07
C THR A 79 17.64 17.75 22.70
N ALA A 80 16.70 17.70 23.65
CA ALA A 80 15.36 17.17 23.41
C ALA A 80 14.63 17.90 22.27
N ILE A 81 14.78 19.22 22.19
CA ILE A 81 14.18 20.04 21.13
C ILE A 81 14.78 19.69 19.75
N GLN A 82 16.11 19.59 19.67
CA GLN A 82 16.78 19.20 18.42
C GLN A 82 16.39 17.79 17.97
N THR A 83 16.19 16.88 18.92
CA THR A 83 15.74 15.51 18.65
C THR A 83 14.32 15.51 18.05
N VAL A 84 13.38 16.25 18.64
CA VAL A 84 12.01 16.38 18.11
C VAL A 84 12.03 17.01 16.71
N LEU A 85 12.79 18.08 16.51
CA LEU A 85 12.92 18.71 15.19
C LEU A 85 13.50 17.76 14.13
N LEU A 86 14.49 16.96 14.49
CA LEU A 86 15.06 15.94 13.62
C LEU A 86 14.02 14.89 13.21
N ILE A 87 13.23 14.39 14.17
CA ILE A 87 12.19 13.38 13.89
C ILE A 87 11.12 13.95 12.96
N VAL A 88 10.66 15.17 13.23
CA VAL A 88 9.66 15.85 12.37
C VAL A 88 10.23 16.11 10.98
N ALA A 89 11.50 16.49 10.85
CA ALA A 89 12.14 16.65 9.55
C ALA A 89 12.22 15.32 8.78
N LEU A 90 12.62 14.23 9.44
CA LEU A 90 12.67 12.89 8.86
C LEU A 90 11.27 12.40 8.43
N GLU A 91 10.25 12.69 9.23
CA GLU A 91 8.85 12.41 8.91
C GLU A 91 8.42 13.12 7.62
N HIS A 92 8.66 14.43 7.50
CA HIS A 92 8.32 15.20 6.31
C HIS A 92 9.07 14.71 5.06
N ILE A 93 10.34 14.32 5.20
CA ILE A 93 11.12 13.74 4.11
C ILE A 93 10.51 12.41 3.66
N MET A 94 10.15 11.53 4.60
CA MET A 94 9.55 10.23 4.29
C MET A 94 8.17 10.37 3.65
N LEU A 95 7.36 11.33 4.12
CA LEU A 95 6.07 11.68 3.52
C LEU A 95 6.24 12.25 2.11
N ALA A 96 7.18 13.17 1.91
CA ALA A 96 7.48 13.74 0.60
C ALA A 96 7.95 12.65 -0.38
N PHE A 97 8.82 11.74 0.08
CA PHE A 97 9.26 10.61 -0.73
C PHE A 97 8.10 9.69 -1.11
N ARG A 98 7.19 9.39 -0.18
CA ARG A 98 5.98 8.60 -0.48
C ARG A 98 5.11 9.29 -1.52
N CYS A 99 4.84 10.58 -1.37
CA CYS A 99 4.07 11.36 -2.36
C CYS A 99 4.77 11.38 -3.72
N ALA A 100 6.09 11.53 -3.76
CA ALA A 100 6.87 11.49 -4.99
C ALA A 100 6.74 10.12 -5.68
N LEU A 101 6.82 9.01 -4.93
CA LEU A 101 6.58 7.67 -5.48
C LEU A 101 5.16 7.52 -6.04
N SER A 102 4.16 8.02 -5.32
CA SER A 102 2.77 8.02 -5.78
C SER A 102 2.56 8.85 -7.06
N CYS A 103 3.32 9.93 -7.26
CA CYS A 103 3.26 10.71 -8.50
C CYS A 103 4.10 10.11 -9.64
N LEU A 104 5.19 9.41 -9.33
CA LEU A 104 6.13 8.87 -10.32
C LEU A 104 5.65 7.55 -10.91
N ILE A 105 4.97 6.71 -10.12
CA ILE A 105 4.49 5.40 -10.55
C ILE A 105 3.09 5.59 -11.16
N PRO A 106 2.92 5.42 -12.48
CA PRO A 106 1.61 5.52 -13.09
C PRO A 106 0.74 4.32 -12.70
N ASP A 107 -0.53 4.57 -12.36
CA ASP A 107 -1.49 3.53 -11.96
C ASP A 107 -1.73 2.48 -13.06
N ILE A 108 -1.61 2.88 -14.33
CA ILE A 108 -1.81 2.01 -15.49
C ILE A 108 -0.51 1.92 -16.27
N PRO A 109 0.03 0.71 -16.48
CA PRO A 109 1.22 0.54 -17.31
C PRO A 109 0.90 0.78 -18.79
N GLN A 110 1.88 1.29 -19.53
CA GLN A 110 1.70 1.75 -20.91
C GLN A 110 1.17 0.66 -21.86
N TRP A 111 1.59 -0.60 -21.69
CA TRP A 111 1.13 -1.70 -22.54
C TRP A 111 -0.38 -1.97 -22.37
N ILE A 112 -0.92 -1.83 -21.15
CA ILE A 112 -2.37 -1.94 -20.91
C ILE A 112 -3.09 -0.76 -21.56
N ALA A 113 -2.56 0.46 -21.42
CA ALA A 113 -3.16 1.64 -22.04
C ALA A 113 -3.27 1.51 -23.57
N THR A 114 -2.24 0.95 -24.21
CA THR A 114 -2.28 0.68 -25.67
C THR A 114 -3.31 -0.37 -26.04
N GLU A 115 -3.45 -1.45 -25.27
CA GLU A 115 -4.46 -2.48 -25.55
C GLU A 115 -5.89 -1.98 -25.31
N MET A 116 -6.10 -1.19 -24.25
CA MET A 116 -7.38 -0.52 -24.01
C MET A 116 -7.73 0.45 -25.14
N ALA A 117 -6.75 1.21 -25.65
CA ALA A 117 -6.97 2.12 -26.78
C ALA A 117 -7.33 1.37 -28.07
N LYS A 118 -6.67 0.24 -28.35
CA LYS A 118 -7.02 -0.65 -29.48
C LYS A 118 -8.44 -1.18 -29.35
N ALA A 119 -8.79 -1.70 -28.16
CA ALA A 119 -10.13 -2.22 -27.89
C ALA A 119 -11.21 -1.14 -28.05
N GLU A 120 -10.96 0.08 -27.58
CA GLU A 120 -11.88 1.21 -27.71
C GLU A 120 -12.04 1.66 -29.16
N TYR A 121 -10.95 1.71 -29.94
CA TYR A 121 -11.01 2.02 -31.37
C TYR A 121 -11.88 1.02 -32.14
N ILE A 122 -11.69 -0.28 -31.91
CA ILE A 122 -12.49 -1.35 -32.55
C ILE A 122 -13.97 -1.22 -32.20
N ARG A 123 -14.30 -0.90 -30.94
CA ARG A 123 -15.69 -0.70 -30.50
C ARG A 123 -16.36 0.49 -31.20
N ARG A 124 -15.63 1.58 -31.41
CA ARG A 124 -16.12 2.77 -32.14
C ARG A 124 -16.35 2.47 -33.62
N GLU A 125 -15.43 1.75 -34.26
CA GLU A 125 -15.58 1.34 -35.66
C GLU A 125 -16.80 0.42 -35.85
N ALA A 126 -17.00 -0.55 -34.95
CA ALA A 126 -18.17 -1.42 -34.96
C ALA A 126 -19.50 -0.65 -34.80
N ALA A 127 -19.54 0.33 -33.89
CA ALA A 127 -20.72 1.18 -33.69
C ALA A 127 -21.01 2.12 -34.88
N SER A 128 -19.97 2.56 -35.59
CA SER A 128 -20.14 3.37 -36.81
C SER A 128 -20.60 2.55 -38.02
N ARG A 129 -20.37 1.23 -38.01
CA ARG A 129 -20.74 0.29 -39.09
C ARG A 129 -22.04 -0.47 -38.82
N SER A 130 -22.63 -0.36 -37.63
CA SER A 130 -23.95 -0.91 -37.36
C SER A 130 -25.02 -0.03 -38.03
N PRO A 131 -25.82 -0.58 -38.97
CA PRO A 131 -26.89 0.13 -39.66
C PRO A 131 -28.05 0.53 -38.75
#